data_AF-A0A1B8BYV7-F1
#
_entry.id   AF-A0A1B8BYV7-F1
#
_cell.length_a   1.000
_cell.length_b   1.000
_cell.length_c   1.000
_cell.angle_alpha   90.00
_cell.angle_beta   90.00
_cell.angle_gamma   90.00
#
_symmetry.space_group_name_H-M   'P 1'
#
loop_
_entity.id
_entity.type
_entity.pdbx_description
1 polymer ?
#
loop_
_entity_poly.entity_id
_entity_poly.type
_entity_poly.pdbx_seq_one_letter_code
_entity_poly.pdbx_strand_id
1 'polypeptide(L)'
;MALVYPQNVTLYSVGDLWVQGDMNNFLAALDESYCGALDSTYDPIYPDPIISPIPGWPGGYNSSDCGNHSPTKVISASFAWREAAYSPAYLQRQCFEYLKLGLQGVSVIFSSGDYGVAGQDGVCLDPNNRNIENDTVGLFDPSFPSTCPWVTSVGGTQLPINGTVTDDEVAIYHRFPNTTLAQVVTSGGGFSNVFRRPGYQSHHIDRYFSQQKSHLHNVSQLFNSSGFARGYPDVSANAANYIIAVNQLLYGVYGTSCSTPVLASIITKINDRRLSAGKKSVGFLNPVFYENEWAFNDVVEGFNYGCDVEAFHADIGWDPVTGLGTPNFEKLLKLYMALP
;
A
#
# COMPACT_ATOMS: atom_id res chain seq x y z
N MET A 1 -16.44 -12.20 0.43
CA MET A 1 -14.97 -12.39 0.41
C MET A 1 -14.58 -13.43 1.44
N ALA A 2 -13.85 -14.49 1.06
CA ALA A 2 -13.60 -15.64 1.96
C ALA A 2 -12.75 -15.30 3.19
N LEU A 3 -11.79 -14.37 3.05
CA LEU A 3 -10.81 -14.05 4.09
C LEU A 3 -11.42 -13.52 5.41
N VAL A 4 -12.57 -12.84 5.34
CA VAL A 4 -13.21 -12.21 6.50
C VAL A 4 -14.50 -12.89 6.95
N TYR A 5 -14.91 -14.00 6.33
CA TYR A 5 -16.13 -14.71 6.73
C TYR A 5 -16.13 -15.03 8.25
N PRO A 6 -17.26 -14.85 8.97
CA PRO A 6 -18.60 -14.46 8.49
C PRO A 6 -18.89 -12.95 8.47
N GLN A 7 -17.88 -12.07 8.56
CA GLN A 7 -18.08 -10.62 8.62
C GLN A 7 -18.63 -10.06 7.29
N ASN A 8 -19.45 -9.01 7.38
CA ASN A 8 -19.95 -8.29 6.21
C ASN A 8 -18.84 -7.46 5.57
N VAL A 9 -18.83 -7.43 4.23
CA VAL A 9 -17.90 -6.62 3.45
C VAL A 9 -18.67 -5.48 2.80
N THR A 10 -18.20 -4.25 3.02
CA THR A 10 -18.66 -3.06 2.31
C THR A 10 -17.71 -2.79 1.15
N LEU A 11 -18.25 -2.67 -0.05
CA LEU A 11 -17.52 -2.19 -1.22
C LEU A 11 -17.77 -0.69 -1.36
N TYR A 12 -16.71 0.11 -1.30
CA TYR A 12 -16.76 1.52 -1.68
C TYR A 12 -16.39 1.59 -3.17
N SER A 13 -17.39 1.87 -4.01
CA SER A 13 -17.16 2.10 -5.44
C SER A 13 -16.95 3.59 -5.65
N VAL A 14 -15.88 3.95 -6.34
CA VAL A 14 -15.53 5.33 -6.68
C VAL A 14 -15.28 5.39 -8.17
N GLY A 15 -15.68 6.47 -8.83
CA GLY A 15 -15.70 6.51 -10.29
C GLY A 15 -16.98 5.92 -10.86
N ASP A 16 -17.14 6.08 -12.17
CA ASP A 16 -18.19 5.39 -12.94
C ASP A 16 -17.56 4.60 -14.11
N LEU A 17 -18.37 4.18 -15.07
CA LEU A 17 -17.89 3.40 -16.23
C LEU A 17 -17.07 4.21 -17.22
N TRP A 18 -17.06 5.54 -17.10
CA TRP A 18 -16.51 6.47 -18.08
C TRP A 18 -15.36 7.30 -17.50
N VAL A 19 -15.42 7.58 -16.20
CA VAL A 19 -14.41 8.32 -15.46
C VAL A 19 -13.89 7.48 -14.30
N GLN A 20 -12.58 7.26 -14.28
CA GLN A 20 -11.90 6.51 -13.23
C GLN A 20 -12.01 7.24 -11.89
N GLY A 21 -12.38 6.52 -10.83
CA GLY A 21 -12.39 7.02 -9.47
C GLY A 21 -11.00 7.12 -8.87
N ASP A 22 -10.88 7.95 -7.84
CA ASP A 22 -9.64 8.14 -7.09
C ASP A 22 -9.87 8.00 -5.57
N MET A 23 -8.81 8.27 -4.80
CA MET A 23 -8.93 8.28 -3.35
C MET A 23 -9.52 9.58 -2.77
N ASN A 24 -9.57 10.69 -3.52
CA ASN A 24 -10.11 11.94 -2.99
C ASN A 24 -11.63 11.95 -2.97
N ASN A 25 -12.29 11.46 -4.01
CA ASN A 25 -13.74 11.29 -3.99
C ASN A 25 -14.15 10.28 -2.90
N PHE A 26 -13.35 9.23 -2.69
CA PHE A 26 -13.55 8.33 -1.56
C PHE A 26 -13.49 9.06 -0.21
N LEU A 27 -12.45 9.86 0.01
CA LEU A 27 -12.28 10.59 1.27
C LEU A 27 -13.36 11.67 1.45
N ALA A 28 -13.74 12.36 0.38
CA ALA A 28 -14.84 13.31 0.37
C ALA A 28 -16.17 12.65 0.78
N ALA A 29 -16.44 11.43 0.30
CA ALA A 29 -17.63 10.68 0.70
C ALA A 29 -17.68 10.39 2.22
N LEU A 30 -16.52 10.23 2.86
CA LEU A 30 -16.39 9.92 4.29
C LEU A 30 -16.30 11.15 5.19
N ASP A 31 -15.92 12.30 4.63
CA ASP A 31 -15.69 13.53 5.39
C ASP A 31 -16.19 14.77 4.65
N GLU A 32 -17.26 15.37 5.17
CA GLU A 32 -17.87 16.57 4.59
C GLU A 32 -16.88 17.74 4.49
N SER A 33 -15.95 17.85 5.45
CA SER A 33 -14.95 18.93 5.46
C SER A 33 -13.90 18.78 4.35
N TYR A 34 -13.82 17.61 3.71
CA TYR A 34 -12.90 17.31 2.64
C TYR A 34 -13.45 17.62 1.25
N CYS A 35 -14.76 17.74 1.07
CA CYS A 35 -15.36 17.86 -0.27
C CYS A 35 -14.88 19.06 -1.06
N GLY A 36 -14.57 20.19 -0.40
CA GLY A 36 -14.01 21.38 -1.04
C GLY A 36 -12.53 21.26 -1.42
N ALA A 37 -11.89 20.12 -1.15
CA ALA A 37 -10.49 19.85 -1.46
C ALA A 37 -10.29 19.17 -2.82
N LEU A 38 -11.38 18.77 -3.49
CA LEU A 38 -11.29 18.14 -4.81
C LEU A 38 -10.66 19.11 -5.82
N ASP A 39 -9.65 18.65 -6.54
CA ASP A 39 -8.90 19.39 -7.54
C ASP A 39 -9.23 18.84 -8.93
N SER A 40 -9.93 19.62 -9.76
CA SER A 40 -10.35 19.21 -11.11
C SER A 40 -9.19 18.88 -12.06
N THR A 41 -7.94 19.18 -11.69
CA THR A 41 -6.74 18.78 -12.42
C THR A 41 -6.46 17.28 -12.28
N TYR A 42 -6.81 16.71 -11.13
CA TYR A 42 -6.45 15.34 -10.73
C TYR A 42 -7.67 14.46 -10.47
N ASP A 43 -8.69 15.04 -9.84
CA ASP A 43 -9.82 14.33 -9.27
C ASP A 43 -11.00 14.37 -10.26
N PRO A 44 -11.76 13.28 -10.40
CA PRO A 44 -12.95 13.28 -11.22
C PRO A 44 -14.04 14.18 -10.61
N ILE A 45 -14.58 15.05 -11.46
CA ILE A 45 -15.61 16.02 -11.09
C ILE A 45 -16.96 15.60 -11.66
N TYR A 46 -17.98 15.63 -10.80
CA TYR A 46 -19.36 15.26 -11.12
C TYR A 46 -20.29 16.49 -11.06
N PRO A 47 -21.38 16.55 -11.86
CA PRO A 47 -21.89 15.50 -12.74
C PRO A 47 -20.98 15.19 -13.93
N ASP A 48 -20.81 13.91 -14.25
CA ASP A 48 -20.21 13.48 -15.51
C ASP A 48 -21.29 13.59 -16.63
N PRO A 49 -21.10 14.45 -17.63
CA PRO A 49 -22.10 14.69 -18.66
C PRO A 49 -22.23 13.54 -19.68
N ILE A 50 -21.45 12.45 -19.55
CA ILE A 50 -21.46 11.36 -20.53
C ILE A 50 -22.83 10.67 -20.58
N ILE A 51 -23.42 10.71 -21.78
CA ILE A 51 -24.55 9.87 -22.15
C ILE A 51 -23.97 8.60 -22.78
N SER A 52 -24.34 7.44 -22.25
CA SER A 52 -23.82 6.15 -22.73
C SER A 52 -24.03 5.97 -24.23
N PRO A 53 -22.97 5.76 -25.03
CA PRO A 53 -23.10 5.41 -26.44
C PRO A 53 -23.47 3.93 -26.66
N ILE A 54 -23.48 3.12 -25.60
CA ILE A 54 -23.75 1.68 -25.66
C ILE A 54 -25.16 1.40 -25.13
N PRO A 55 -26.08 0.84 -25.94
CA PRO A 55 -27.43 0.51 -25.50
C PRO A 55 -27.44 -0.39 -24.26
N GLY A 56 -28.16 0.02 -23.22
CA GLY A 56 -28.31 -0.73 -21.97
C GLY A 56 -27.23 -0.45 -20.91
N TRP A 57 -26.22 0.35 -21.22
CA TRP A 57 -25.21 0.80 -20.23
C TRP A 57 -25.61 2.14 -19.60
N PRO A 58 -25.35 2.35 -18.30
CA PRO A 58 -25.65 3.62 -17.63
C PRO A 58 -24.73 4.75 -18.15
N GLY A 59 -25.23 5.98 -18.16
CA GLY A 59 -24.40 7.18 -18.38
C GLY A 59 -23.49 7.49 -17.17
N GLY A 60 -22.83 8.64 -17.23
CA GLY A 60 -22.02 9.19 -16.14
C GLY A 60 -22.83 9.44 -14.87
N TYR A 61 -22.15 9.46 -13.73
CA TYR A 61 -22.80 9.76 -12.46
C TYR A 61 -23.21 11.23 -12.37
N ASN A 62 -24.40 11.48 -11.81
CA ASN A 62 -24.96 12.84 -11.71
C ASN A 62 -24.45 13.65 -10.50
N SER A 63 -23.78 13.00 -9.55
CA SER A 63 -23.31 13.65 -8.32
C SER A 63 -22.17 12.87 -7.69
N SER A 64 -21.37 13.55 -6.87
CA SER A 64 -20.38 12.93 -5.99
C SER A 64 -20.87 12.95 -4.54
N ASP A 65 -20.48 11.94 -3.77
CA ASP A 65 -20.76 11.85 -2.35
C ASP A 65 -19.91 12.84 -1.54
N CYS A 66 -20.49 13.37 -0.46
CA CYS A 66 -19.84 14.36 0.39
C CYS A 66 -20.28 14.20 1.86
N GLY A 67 -19.44 13.55 2.67
CA GLY A 67 -19.66 13.33 4.10
C GLY A 67 -20.90 12.52 4.46
N ASN A 68 -21.49 11.81 3.51
CA ASN A 68 -22.74 11.08 3.66
C ASN A 68 -22.53 9.57 3.93
N HIS A 69 -21.27 9.11 4.02
CA HIS A 69 -20.93 7.73 4.33
C HIS A 69 -20.11 7.60 5.62
N SER A 70 -20.44 6.59 6.43
CA SER A 70 -19.65 6.24 7.62
C SER A 70 -18.55 5.25 7.26
N PRO A 71 -17.31 5.42 7.76
CA PRO A 71 -16.22 4.51 7.48
C PRO A 71 -16.40 3.16 8.19
N THR A 72 -15.94 2.09 7.55
CA THR A 72 -15.74 0.78 8.19
C THR A 72 -14.54 0.85 9.15
N LYS A 73 -14.42 -0.13 10.07
CA LYS A 73 -13.29 -0.16 11.03
C LYS A 73 -11.96 -0.58 10.41
N VAL A 74 -12.00 -1.18 9.23
CA VAL A 74 -10.83 -1.50 8.41
C VAL A 74 -11.17 -1.13 6.97
N ILE A 75 -10.28 -0.40 6.32
CA ILE A 75 -10.35 -0.01 4.92
C ILE A 75 -9.10 -0.60 4.25
N SER A 76 -9.31 -1.42 3.23
CA SER A 76 -8.26 -2.03 2.42
C SER A 76 -8.38 -1.46 1.01
N ALA A 77 -7.33 -0.86 0.50
CA ALA A 77 -7.29 -0.29 -0.84
C ALA A 77 -6.06 -0.80 -1.60
N SER A 78 -6.30 -1.43 -2.74
CA SER A 78 -5.26 -1.87 -3.67
C SER A 78 -5.19 -0.89 -4.85
N PHE A 79 -5.10 0.39 -4.53
CA PHE A 79 -4.99 1.49 -5.47
C PHE A 79 -3.84 2.38 -5.02
N ALA A 80 -2.85 2.53 -5.89
CA ALA A 80 -1.71 3.40 -5.65
C ALA A 80 -1.27 4.03 -6.97
N TRP A 81 -0.61 5.17 -6.87
CA TRP A 81 -0.10 5.92 -7.98
C TRP A 81 1.27 6.51 -7.62
N ARG A 82 1.88 7.21 -8.57
CA ARG A 82 3.20 7.81 -8.41
C ARG A 82 3.15 9.02 -7.48
N GLU A 83 4.03 9.07 -6.48
CA GLU A 83 4.14 10.24 -5.61
C GLU A 83 4.50 11.50 -6.41
N ALA A 84 5.35 11.36 -7.43
CA ALA A 84 5.76 12.49 -8.28
C ALA A 84 4.65 13.03 -9.20
N ALA A 85 3.52 12.33 -9.36
CA ALA A 85 2.41 12.78 -10.20
C ALA A 85 1.63 13.95 -9.60
N TYR A 86 1.81 14.23 -8.30
CA TYR A 86 1.01 15.20 -7.57
C TYR A 86 1.88 16.22 -6.83
N SER A 87 1.29 17.38 -6.53
CA SER A 87 1.96 18.37 -5.70
C SER A 87 2.09 17.87 -4.24
N PRO A 88 3.16 18.25 -3.51
CA PRO A 88 3.28 17.92 -2.09
C PRO A 88 2.08 18.35 -1.24
N ALA A 89 1.45 19.49 -1.57
CA ALA A 89 0.28 19.99 -0.84
C ALA A 89 -0.95 19.08 -1.02
N TYR A 90 -1.17 18.59 -2.24
CA TYR A 90 -2.25 17.65 -2.56
C TYR A 90 -2.07 16.33 -1.78
N LEU A 91 -0.87 15.75 -1.84
CA LEU A 91 -0.53 14.52 -1.12
C LEU A 91 -0.69 14.67 0.40
N GLN A 92 -0.19 15.78 0.96
CA GLN A 92 -0.29 16.08 2.39
C GLN A 92 -1.74 16.25 2.84
N ARG A 93 -2.56 16.94 2.04
CA ARG A 93 -3.98 17.12 2.35
C ARG A 93 -4.71 15.80 2.41
N GLN A 94 -4.50 14.92 1.43
CA GLN A 94 -5.08 13.57 1.45
C GLN A 94 -4.57 12.75 2.65
N CYS A 95 -3.27 12.85 2.95
CA CYS A 95 -2.66 12.13 4.06
C CYS A 95 -3.24 12.54 5.44
N PHE A 96 -3.67 13.79 5.62
CA PHE A 96 -4.37 14.20 6.84
C PHE A 96 -5.76 13.57 7.02
N GLU A 97 -6.44 13.18 5.94
CA GLU A 97 -7.70 12.44 6.07
C GLU A 97 -7.49 11.01 6.55
N TYR A 98 -6.41 10.36 6.10
CA TYR A 98 -6.02 9.06 6.65
C TYR A 98 -5.67 9.15 8.14
N LEU A 99 -5.03 10.24 8.57
CA LEU A 99 -4.81 10.52 10.00
C LEU A 99 -6.13 10.64 10.76
N LYS A 100 -7.09 11.42 10.24
CA LYS A 100 -8.42 11.57 10.85
C LYS A 100 -9.14 10.23 10.99
N LEU A 101 -9.09 9.38 9.98
CA LEU A 101 -9.63 8.03 10.03
C LEU A 101 -8.94 7.17 11.11
N GLY A 102 -7.60 7.24 11.17
CA GLY A 102 -6.80 6.60 12.23
C GLY A 102 -7.25 6.99 13.64
N LEU A 103 -7.46 8.28 13.88
CA LEU A 103 -7.95 8.83 15.16
C LEU A 103 -9.39 8.40 15.48
N GLN A 104 -10.21 8.11 14.46
CA GLN A 104 -11.56 7.57 14.62
C GLN A 104 -11.59 6.04 14.86
N GLY A 105 -10.43 5.41 15.00
CA GLY A 105 -10.32 3.97 15.23
C GLY A 105 -10.49 3.15 13.95
N VAL A 106 -10.20 3.74 12.78
CA VAL A 106 -10.21 3.04 11.48
C VAL A 106 -8.78 2.70 11.07
N SER A 107 -8.55 1.44 10.70
CA SER A 107 -7.29 1.01 10.10
C SER A 107 -7.34 1.22 8.59
N VAL A 108 -6.47 2.07 8.05
CA VAL A 108 -6.37 2.35 6.61
C VAL A 108 -5.12 1.67 6.05
N ILE A 109 -5.32 0.73 5.12
CA ILE A 109 -4.29 -0.21 4.68
C ILE A 109 -4.19 -0.17 3.14
N PHE A 110 -2.99 0.06 2.64
CA PHE A 110 -2.70 0.21 1.20
C PHE A 110 -1.65 -0.77 0.71
N SER A 111 -1.81 -1.21 -0.53
CA SER A 111 -0.79 -1.96 -1.27
C SER A 111 0.42 -1.07 -1.59
N SER A 112 1.64 -1.58 -1.41
CA SER A 112 2.86 -0.81 -1.69
C SER A 112 3.20 -0.67 -3.17
N GLY A 113 2.63 -1.50 -4.03
CA GLY A 113 2.88 -1.50 -5.48
C GLY A 113 3.61 -2.77 -5.94
N ASP A 114 3.60 -3.00 -7.25
CA ASP A 114 4.03 -4.27 -7.86
C ASP A 114 5.26 -4.13 -8.79
N TYR A 115 5.84 -2.93 -8.85
CA TYR A 115 6.96 -2.57 -9.74
C TYR A 115 8.24 -2.21 -8.97
N GLY A 116 8.38 -2.70 -7.73
CA GLY A 116 9.55 -2.45 -6.90
C GLY A 116 9.76 -0.99 -6.57
N VAL A 117 10.88 -0.44 -7.05
CA VAL A 117 11.23 0.98 -6.86
C VAL A 117 10.76 1.90 -7.98
N ALA A 118 10.21 1.31 -9.06
CA ALA A 118 9.55 2.06 -10.09
C ALA A 118 8.11 2.38 -9.68
N GLY A 119 7.59 3.46 -10.25
CA GLY A 119 6.22 3.89 -10.06
C GLY A 119 5.24 2.98 -10.80
N GLN A 120 3.96 3.33 -10.70
CA GLN A 120 2.91 2.67 -11.48
C GLN A 120 3.30 2.58 -12.97
N ASP A 121 2.99 1.44 -13.57
CA ASP A 121 3.35 1.05 -14.94
C ASP A 121 4.86 0.82 -15.19
N GLY A 122 5.66 0.72 -14.12
CA GLY A 122 7.11 0.44 -14.22
C GLY A 122 7.94 1.65 -14.64
N VAL A 123 7.39 2.85 -14.50
CA VAL A 123 8.02 4.11 -14.93
C VAL A 123 8.91 4.69 -13.83
N CYS A 124 10.04 5.25 -14.22
CA CYS A 124 11.01 5.87 -13.32
C CYS A 124 11.12 7.37 -13.58
N LEU A 125 11.61 8.12 -12.60
CA LEU A 125 11.75 9.57 -12.74
C LEU A 125 13.00 9.90 -13.55
N ASP A 126 12.90 10.90 -14.42
CA ASP A 126 14.03 11.41 -15.16
C ASP A 126 15.07 12.05 -14.21
N PRO A 127 16.36 11.68 -14.30
CA PRO A 127 17.39 12.22 -13.42
C PRO A 127 17.61 13.73 -13.49
N ASN A 128 17.26 14.38 -14.61
CA ASN A 128 17.52 15.80 -14.87
C ASN A 128 16.39 16.70 -14.35
N ASN A 129 15.13 16.32 -14.61
CA ASN A 129 13.97 17.16 -14.27
C ASN A 129 13.00 16.51 -13.27
N ARG A 130 13.23 15.25 -12.89
CA ARG A 130 12.35 14.43 -12.02
C ARG A 130 10.92 14.28 -12.56
N ASN A 131 10.70 14.58 -13.84
CA ASN A 131 9.46 14.30 -14.52
C ASN A 131 9.40 12.81 -14.88
N ILE A 132 8.20 12.41 -15.29
CA ILE A 132 7.91 11.09 -15.80
C ILE A 132 8.25 11.08 -17.30
N GLU A 133 9.49 10.75 -17.66
CA GLU A 133 9.93 10.81 -19.06
C GLU A 133 10.75 9.58 -19.53
N ASN A 134 11.28 8.74 -18.62
CA ASN A 134 12.11 7.58 -19.00
C ASN A 134 11.41 6.25 -18.73
N ASP A 135 11.16 5.49 -19.80
CA ASP A 135 10.58 4.17 -19.71
C ASP A 135 11.63 3.17 -19.23
N THR A 136 11.44 2.66 -18.01
CA THR A 136 12.23 1.63 -17.29
C THR A 136 13.60 1.98 -16.69
N VAL A 137 14.16 3.19 -16.84
CA VAL A 137 15.46 3.59 -16.22
C VAL A 137 15.37 5.00 -15.62
N GLY A 138 15.91 5.23 -14.42
CA GLY A 138 15.91 6.56 -13.81
C GLY A 138 16.05 6.56 -12.29
N LEU A 139 15.65 7.67 -11.66
CA LEU A 139 15.47 7.74 -10.22
C LEU A 139 14.22 6.95 -9.81
N PHE A 140 14.24 6.42 -8.59
CA PHE A 140 13.13 5.68 -8.00
C PHE A 140 11.93 6.60 -7.82
N ASP A 141 10.73 6.05 -8.05
CA ASP A 141 9.45 6.75 -7.99
C ASP A 141 8.56 6.12 -6.92
N PRO A 142 8.58 6.67 -5.68
CA PRO A 142 7.80 6.15 -4.58
C PRO A 142 6.29 6.12 -4.85
N SER A 143 5.62 5.12 -4.28
CA SER A 143 4.19 4.89 -4.47
C SER A 143 3.33 5.56 -3.40
N PHE A 144 2.35 6.36 -3.80
CA PHE A 144 1.37 7.02 -2.93
C PHE A 144 -0.01 6.35 -3.10
N PRO A 145 -0.80 6.07 -2.04
CA PRO A 145 -0.66 6.56 -0.66
C PRO A 145 0.37 5.88 0.24
N SER A 146 1.07 4.85 -0.21
CA SER A 146 2.02 4.12 0.63
C SER A 146 3.12 4.98 1.24
N THR A 147 3.51 6.09 0.63
CA THR A 147 4.45 7.05 1.25
C THR A 147 3.86 7.91 2.37
N CYS A 148 2.54 7.98 2.52
CA CYS A 148 1.89 8.69 3.63
C CYS A 148 2.22 7.99 4.98
N PRO A 149 2.67 8.74 6.02
CA PRO A 149 2.95 8.17 7.34
C PRO A 149 1.69 7.77 8.15
N TRP A 150 0.48 8.04 7.64
CA TRP A 150 -0.78 7.78 8.37
C TRP A 150 -1.59 6.62 7.79
N VAL A 151 -1.00 5.84 6.89
CA VAL A 151 -1.53 4.56 6.40
C VAL A 151 -0.57 3.43 6.75
N THR A 152 -1.08 2.21 6.79
CA THR A 152 -0.23 1.01 6.83
C THR A 152 -0.01 0.51 5.42
N SER A 153 1.22 0.63 4.92
CA SER A 153 1.63 0.12 3.61
C SER A 153 1.99 -1.36 3.69
N VAL A 154 1.51 -2.17 2.75
CA VAL A 154 1.70 -3.63 2.72
C VAL A 154 2.48 -4.04 1.47
N GLY A 155 3.67 -4.58 1.71
CA GLY A 155 4.52 -5.19 0.69
C GLY A 155 4.18 -6.65 0.40
N GLY A 156 4.93 -7.22 -0.53
CA GLY A 156 4.71 -8.57 -1.02
C GLY A 156 5.85 -9.53 -0.68
N THR A 157 5.47 -10.70 -0.21
CA THR A 157 6.37 -11.84 0.00
C THR A 157 5.92 -13.03 -0.86
N GLN A 158 6.73 -14.08 -0.87
CA GLN A 158 6.39 -15.37 -1.46
C GLN A 158 7.07 -16.49 -0.69
N LEU A 159 6.59 -17.72 -0.86
CA LEU A 159 7.38 -18.88 -0.48
C LEU A 159 8.62 -19.01 -1.39
N PRO A 160 9.76 -19.49 -0.86
CA PRO A 160 10.94 -19.79 -1.67
C PRO A 160 10.61 -20.71 -2.85
N ILE A 161 11.42 -20.67 -3.91
CA ILE A 161 11.28 -21.61 -5.02
C ILE A 161 11.50 -23.03 -4.49
N ASN A 162 10.52 -23.91 -4.74
CA ASN A 162 10.45 -25.28 -4.18
C ASN A 162 10.29 -25.33 -2.65
N GLY A 163 9.99 -24.20 -2.00
CA GLY A 163 9.62 -24.14 -0.60
C GLY A 163 8.21 -24.67 -0.34
N THR A 164 7.92 -24.84 0.94
CA THR A 164 6.68 -25.34 1.51
C THR A 164 6.06 -24.28 2.41
N VAL A 165 4.80 -24.49 2.82
CA VAL A 165 4.07 -23.55 3.70
C VAL A 165 4.67 -23.40 5.11
N THR A 166 5.71 -24.16 5.44
CA THR A 166 6.43 -24.08 6.72
C THR A 166 7.79 -23.43 6.61
N ASP A 167 8.26 -23.14 5.40
CA ASP A 167 9.52 -22.44 5.18
C ASP A 167 9.31 -20.92 5.35
N ASP A 168 10.39 -20.23 5.71
CA ASP A 168 10.38 -18.78 5.84
C ASP A 168 10.13 -18.12 4.48
N GLU A 169 9.28 -17.09 4.47
CA GLU A 169 8.97 -16.34 3.26
C GLU A 169 10.17 -15.48 2.81
N VAL A 170 10.26 -15.23 1.52
CA VAL A 170 11.24 -14.32 0.89
C VAL A 170 10.52 -13.16 0.22
N ALA A 171 11.24 -12.08 -0.07
CA ALA A 171 10.68 -10.98 -0.87
C ALA A 171 10.16 -11.50 -2.23
N ILE A 172 8.99 -11.03 -2.65
CA ILE A 172 8.41 -11.46 -3.94
C ILE A 172 9.28 -11.01 -5.12
N TYR A 173 9.58 -11.97 -6.00
CA TYR A 173 10.20 -11.71 -7.29
C TYR A 173 9.66 -12.73 -8.29
N HIS A 174 8.77 -12.28 -9.18
CA HIS A 174 8.18 -13.12 -10.21
C HIS A 174 8.32 -12.46 -11.58
N ARG A 175 9.01 -13.14 -12.51
CA ARG A 175 9.13 -12.70 -13.91
C ARG A 175 8.21 -13.54 -14.79
N PHE A 176 7.22 -12.89 -15.41
CA PHE A 176 6.34 -13.59 -16.34
C PHE A 176 7.09 -13.96 -17.63
N PRO A 177 7.00 -15.22 -18.11
CA PRO A 177 7.58 -15.59 -19.39
C PRO A 177 6.79 -14.98 -20.56
N ASN A 178 7.49 -14.50 -21.59
CA ASN A 178 6.95 -14.09 -22.90
C ASN A 178 5.99 -12.89 -22.94
N THR A 179 6.21 -11.85 -22.13
CA THR A 179 5.58 -10.54 -22.31
C THR A 179 6.55 -9.57 -23.01
N THR A 180 6.07 -8.81 -24.01
CA THR A 180 6.87 -7.79 -24.73
C THR A 180 7.36 -6.65 -23.82
N LEU A 181 6.70 -6.47 -22.67
CA LEU A 181 7.19 -5.74 -21.51
C LEU A 181 7.53 -6.82 -20.48
N ALA A 182 8.81 -7.06 -20.18
CA ALA A 182 9.20 -8.07 -19.19
C ALA A 182 8.75 -7.65 -17.78
N GLN A 183 7.45 -7.83 -17.48
CA GLN A 183 6.88 -7.42 -16.20
C GLN A 183 7.42 -8.35 -15.11
N VAL A 184 8.24 -7.77 -14.25
CA VAL A 184 8.67 -8.36 -12.99
C VAL A 184 7.71 -7.85 -11.92
N VAL A 185 6.99 -8.76 -11.28
CA VAL A 185 6.24 -8.45 -10.06
C VAL A 185 7.22 -8.54 -8.90
N THR A 186 7.40 -7.43 -8.21
CA THR A 186 8.25 -7.35 -7.03
C THR A 186 7.71 -6.31 -6.06
N SER A 187 8.01 -6.48 -4.77
CA SER A 187 7.41 -5.68 -3.70
C SER A 187 7.73 -4.20 -3.86
N GLY A 188 6.68 -3.37 -3.97
CA GLY A 188 6.80 -1.93 -3.94
C GLY A 188 7.45 -1.46 -2.63
N GLY A 189 8.45 -0.61 -2.71
CA GLY A 189 9.15 -0.16 -1.51
C GLY A 189 10.27 0.84 -1.78
N GLY A 190 10.65 1.61 -0.77
CA GLY A 190 11.65 2.66 -0.90
C GLY A 190 11.43 3.81 0.07
N PHE A 191 11.84 5.02 -0.33
CA PHE A 191 11.81 6.21 0.51
C PHE A 191 11.12 7.37 -0.20
N SER A 192 10.16 7.99 0.48
CA SER A 192 9.41 9.14 -0.03
C SER A 192 10.29 10.35 -0.40
N ASN A 193 9.91 11.06 -1.46
CA ASN A 193 10.44 12.36 -1.84
C ASN A 193 9.69 13.53 -1.16
N VAL A 194 8.55 13.28 -0.52
CA VAL A 194 7.65 14.30 0.05
C VAL A 194 7.55 14.21 1.57
N PHE A 195 7.30 13.01 2.09
CA PHE A 195 7.00 12.78 3.50
C PHE A 195 8.26 12.45 4.30
N ARG A 196 8.39 13.15 5.43
CA ARG A 196 9.43 12.84 6.42
C ARG A 196 9.10 11.56 7.15
N ARG A 197 10.13 10.82 7.57
CA ARG A 197 9.97 9.65 8.43
C ARG A 197 9.28 10.06 9.73
N PRO A 198 8.25 9.33 10.17
CA PRO A 198 7.61 9.55 11.44
C PRO A 198 8.47 9.04 12.61
N GLY A 199 8.18 9.52 13.83
CA GLY A 199 8.93 9.14 15.03
C GLY A 199 8.96 7.63 15.28
N TYR A 200 7.83 6.95 15.08
CA TYR A 200 7.72 5.50 15.27
C TYR A 200 8.65 4.68 14.35
N GLN A 201 9.11 5.25 13.24
CA GLN A 201 9.96 4.56 12.25
C GLN A 201 11.44 4.92 12.36
N SER A 202 11.80 5.95 13.15
CA SER A 202 13.13 6.56 13.08
C SER A 202 14.26 5.59 13.40
N HIS A 203 14.13 4.81 14.49
CA HIS A 203 15.13 3.80 14.88
C HIS A 203 15.33 2.73 13.79
N HIS A 204 14.25 2.32 13.13
CA HIS A 204 14.24 1.28 12.11
C HIS A 204 14.98 1.72 10.85
N ILE A 205 14.74 2.95 10.40
CA ILE A 205 15.46 3.53 9.26
C ILE A 205 16.95 3.71 9.61
N ASP A 206 17.27 4.22 10.80
CA ASP A 206 18.67 4.37 11.23
C ASP A 206 19.42 3.02 11.23
N ARG A 207 18.76 1.96 11.73
CA ARG A 207 19.29 0.60 11.72
C ARG A 207 19.53 0.10 10.29
N TYR A 208 18.54 0.22 9.41
CA TYR A 208 18.64 -0.23 8.01
C TYR A 208 19.76 0.48 7.26
N PHE A 209 19.84 1.82 7.36
CA PHE A 209 20.92 2.60 6.74
C PHE A 209 22.31 2.21 7.26
N SER A 210 22.41 1.82 8.53
CA SER A 210 23.65 1.33 9.12
C SER A 210 24.02 -0.07 8.59
N GLN A 211 23.07 -1.00 8.54
CA GLN A 211 23.28 -2.38 8.07
C GLN A 211 23.65 -2.41 6.58
N GLN A 212 22.90 -1.69 5.76
CA GLN A 212 23.04 -1.68 4.30
C GLN A 212 23.95 -0.56 3.78
N LYS A 213 24.77 0.06 4.65
CA LYS A 213 25.59 1.25 4.32
C LYS A 213 26.39 1.11 3.03
N SER A 214 27.05 -0.03 2.83
CA SER A 214 27.88 -0.28 1.64
C SER A 214 27.04 -0.40 0.37
N HIS A 215 25.90 -1.09 0.43
CA HIS A 215 24.99 -1.24 -0.69
C HIS A 215 24.30 0.07 -1.03
N LEU A 216 23.72 0.75 -0.04
CA LEU A 216 23.02 2.02 -0.20
C LEU A 216 23.92 3.13 -0.73
N HIS A 217 25.24 3.09 -0.47
CA HIS A 217 26.17 4.02 -1.09
C HIS A 217 26.11 3.94 -2.63
N ASN A 218 26.01 2.73 -3.20
CA ASN A 218 26.01 2.50 -4.65
C ASN A 218 24.72 2.98 -5.33
N VAL A 219 23.58 2.93 -4.62
CA VAL A 219 22.27 3.35 -5.14
C VAL A 219 21.80 4.71 -4.60
N SER A 220 22.62 5.39 -3.79
CA SER A 220 22.26 6.63 -3.05
C SER A 220 21.79 7.80 -3.92
N GLN A 221 22.19 7.83 -5.19
CA GLN A 221 21.78 8.86 -6.16
C GLN A 221 20.39 8.63 -6.75
N LEU A 222 19.85 7.41 -6.60
CA LEU A 222 18.59 7.01 -7.24
C LEU A 222 17.36 7.29 -6.35
N PHE A 223 17.54 7.60 -5.07
CA PHE A 223 16.43 7.82 -4.13
C PHE A 223 16.74 8.92 -3.12
N ASN A 224 15.74 9.27 -2.30
CA ASN A 224 15.94 10.18 -1.17
C ASN A 224 16.78 9.53 -0.05
N SER A 225 18.11 9.58 -0.20
CA SER A 225 19.09 9.01 0.72
C SER A 225 19.40 9.89 1.95
N SER A 226 18.57 10.91 2.22
CA SER A 226 18.77 11.84 3.35
C SER A 226 18.70 11.20 4.73
N GLY A 227 18.15 9.98 4.84
CA GLY A 227 17.84 9.32 6.10
C GLY A 227 16.63 9.90 6.83
N PHE A 228 16.02 10.98 6.34
CA PHE A 228 14.87 11.65 6.98
C PHE A 228 13.53 11.39 6.28
N ALA A 229 13.52 10.60 5.21
CA ALA A 229 12.33 10.27 4.41
C ALA A 229 11.55 9.08 4.98
N ARG A 230 10.21 9.08 4.88
CA ARG A 230 9.37 7.92 5.21
C ARG A 230 9.77 6.75 4.31
N GLY A 231 10.23 5.67 4.93
CA GLY A 231 10.53 4.42 4.24
C GLY A 231 9.29 3.55 4.17
N TYR A 232 9.03 2.77 3.13
CA TYR A 232 7.87 1.88 3.02
C TYR A 232 8.28 0.57 2.31
N PRO A 233 7.55 -0.56 2.47
CA PRO A 233 6.29 -0.73 3.20
C PRO A 233 6.46 -0.74 4.73
N ASP A 234 5.36 -0.84 5.47
CA ASP A 234 5.38 -1.00 6.94
C ASP A 234 5.46 -2.48 7.34
N VAL A 235 4.75 -3.34 6.62
CA VAL A 235 4.71 -4.80 6.80
C VAL A 235 4.52 -5.45 5.44
N SER A 236 4.49 -6.77 5.37
CA SER A 236 4.20 -7.52 4.14
C SER A 236 3.30 -8.72 4.38
N ALA A 237 2.81 -9.33 3.31
CA ALA A 237 2.19 -10.65 3.34
C ALA A 237 2.37 -11.32 1.97
N ASN A 238 2.09 -12.63 1.87
CA ASN A 238 2.19 -13.34 0.62
C ASN A 238 1.45 -12.59 -0.50
N ALA A 239 2.14 -12.43 -1.63
CA ALA A 239 1.68 -11.73 -2.82
C ALA A 239 1.77 -12.62 -4.07
N ALA A 240 2.11 -13.91 -3.90
CA ALA A 240 2.31 -14.85 -5.00
C ALA A 240 1.30 -16.00 -4.98
N ASN A 241 1.00 -16.52 -6.17
CA ASN A 241 0.24 -17.76 -6.37
C ASN A 241 -1.17 -17.78 -5.72
N TYR A 242 -1.89 -16.65 -5.74
CA TYR A 242 -3.28 -16.63 -5.31
C TYR A 242 -4.20 -17.22 -6.38
N ILE A 243 -5.21 -17.97 -5.96
CA ILE A 243 -6.32 -18.37 -6.82
C ILE A 243 -7.52 -17.51 -6.45
N ILE A 244 -8.07 -16.80 -7.44
CA ILE A 244 -9.29 -16.00 -7.29
C ILE A 244 -10.38 -16.49 -8.24
N ALA A 245 -11.63 -16.17 -7.94
CA ALA A 245 -12.77 -16.42 -8.81
C ALA A 245 -13.36 -15.09 -9.31
N VAL A 246 -13.36 -14.88 -10.63
CA VAL A 246 -13.95 -13.70 -11.29
C VAL A 246 -14.89 -14.19 -12.38
N ASN A 247 -16.14 -13.71 -12.41
CA ASN A 247 -17.16 -14.17 -13.36
C ASN A 247 -17.27 -15.70 -13.46
N GLN A 248 -17.20 -16.38 -12.31
CA GLN A 248 -17.24 -17.85 -12.17
C GLN A 248 -16.04 -18.61 -12.77
N LEU A 249 -14.98 -17.91 -13.17
CA LEU A 249 -13.74 -18.50 -13.68
C LEU A 249 -12.61 -18.34 -12.65
N LEU A 250 -11.72 -19.34 -12.57
CA LEU A 250 -10.56 -19.31 -11.69
C LEU A 250 -9.35 -18.69 -12.39
N TYR A 251 -8.67 -17.80 -11.68
CA TYR A 251 -7.45 -17.13 -12.16
C TYR A 251 -6.34 -17.25 -11.13
N GLY A 252 -5.11 -17.47 -11.61
CA GLY A 252 -3.89 -17.30 -10.84
C GLY A 252 -3.45 -15.84 -10.88
N VAL A 253 -3.21 -15.23 -9.72
CA VAL A 253 -2.83 -13.82 -9.61
C VAL A 253 -1.68 -13.60 -8.64
N TYR A 254 -1.00 -12.48 -8.83
CA TYR A 254 0.15 -12.01 -8.05
C TYR A 254 -0.06 -10.53 -7.69
N GLY A 255 0.79 -10.01 -6.81
CA GLY A 255 0.88 -8.60 -6.49
C GLY A 255 0.49 -8.28 -5.04
N THR A 256 0.98 -7.15 -4.56
CA THR A 256 0.67 -6.56 -3.25
C THR A 256 -0.82 -6.29 -3.08
N SER A 257 -1.55 -6.18 -4.19
CA SER A 257 -3.02 -6.21 -4.23
C SER A 257 -3.63 -7.45 -3.55
N CYS A 258 -2.92 -8.59 -3.48
CA CYS A 258 -3.32 -9.78 -2.75
C CYS A 258 -2.93 -9.72 -1.26
N SER A 259 -1.74 -9.19 -0.96
CA SER A 259 -1.21 -9.07 0.40
C SER A 259 -2.03 -8.11 1.28
N THR A 260 -2.49 -7.00 0.70
CA THR A 260 -3.22 -5.93 1.39
C THR A 260 -4.51 -6.42 2.07
N PRO A 261 -5.44 -7.09 1.35
CA PRO A 261 -6.63 -7.63 1.98
C PRO A 261 -6.35 -8.77 2.97
N VAL A 262 -5.20 -9.47 2.88
CA VAL A 262 -4.81 -10.47 3.90
C VAL A 262 -4.55 -9.79 5.24
N LEU A 263 -3.73 -8.73 5.26
CA LEU A 263 -3.51 -7.95 6.48
C LEU A 263 -4.83 -7.34 7.00
N ALA A 264 -5.63 -6.74 6.11
CA ALA A 264 -6.92 -6.17 6.49
C ALA A 264 -7.85 -7.21 7.13
N SER A 265 -7.79 -8.46 6.66
CA SER A 265 -8.58 -9.57 7.22
C SER A 265 -8.10 -9.99 8.60
N ILE A 266 -6.78 -10.05 8.81
CA ILE A 266 -6.17 -10.28 10.13
C ILE A 266 -6.64 -9.21 11.13
N ILE A 267 -6.56 -7.94 10.74
CA ILE A 267 -6.99 -6.81 11.60
C ILE A 267 -8.49 -6.82 11.84
N THR A 268 -9.30 -7.19 10.85
CA THR A 268 -10.75 -7.36 11.01
C THR A 268 -11.08 -8.42 12.06
N LYS A 269 -10.39 -9.57 12.04
CA LYS A 269 -10.57 -10.64 13.05
C LYS A 269 -10.09 -10.21 14.44
N ILE A 270 -9.01 -9.44 14.52
CA ILE A 270 -8.55 -8.86 15.80
C ILE A 270 -9.60 -7.88 16.35
N ASN A 271 -10.15 -7.02 15.50
CA ASN A 271 -11.24 -6.10 15.88
C ASN A 271 -12.49 -6.85 16.35
N ASP A 272 -12.88 -7.94 15.69
CA ASP A 272 -13.99 -8.80 16.12
C ASP A 272 -13.79 -9.32 17.55
N ARG A 273 -12.59 -9.84 17.86
CA ARG A 273 -12.24 -10.30 19.22
C ARG A 273 -12.23 -9.16 20.24
N ARG A 274 -11.67 -8.01 19.88
CA ARG A 274 -11.66 -6.83 20.76
C ARG A 274 -13.06 -6.33 21.06
N LEU A 275 -13.90 -6.15 20.05
CA LEU A 275 -15.27 -5.67 20.18
C LEU A 275 -16.13 -6.64 21.01
N SER A 276 -15.96 -7.95 20.80
CA SER A 276 -16.62 -9.00 21.61
C SER A 276 -16.23 -8.94 23.09
N ALA A 277 -15.03 -8.44 23.40
CA ALA A 277 -14.54 -8.22 24.76
C ALA A 277 -14.86 -6.80 25.30
N GLY A 278 -15.71 -6.02 24.61
CA GLY A 278 -16.07 -4.66 25.02
C GLY A 278 -14.98 -3.61 24.79
N LYS A 279 -13.93 -3.93 24.01
CA LYS A 279 -12.86 -3.00 23.63
C LYS A 279 -13.18 -2.27 22.34
N LYS A 280 -12.43 -1.21 22.04
CA LYS A 280 -12.54 -0.45 20.78
C LYS A 280 -11.73 -1.09 19.65
N SER A 281 -12.04 -0.74 18.39
CA SER A 281 -11.19 -1.11 17.25
C SER A 281 -9.77 -0.54 17.37
N VAL A 282 -8.81 -1.17 16.70
CA VAL A 282 -7.37 -0.86 16.87
C VAL A 282 -6.95 0.46 16.20
N GLY A 283 -7.65 0.94 15.18
CA GLY A 283 -7.33 2.20 14.51
C GLY A 283 -5.98 2.19 13.78
N PHE A 284 -5.22 3.28 13.94
CA PHE A 284 -3.91 3.43 13.31
C PHE A 284 -2.89 2.43 13.88
N LEU A 285 -2.31 1.60 13.00
CA LEU A 285 -1.55 0.41 13.38
C LEU A 285 -0.05 0.67 13.59
N ASN A 286 0.53 1.59 12.83
CA ASN A 286 1.99 1.64 12.65
C ASN A 286 2.75 1.80 13.97
N PRO A 287 2.42 2.72 14.90
CA PRO A 287 3.17 2.85 16.15
C PRO A 287 3.24 1.53 16.94
N VAL A 288 2.12 0.81 17.04
CA VAL A 288 2.07 -0.49 17.72
C VAL A 288 2.92 -1.53 16.98
N PHE A 289 2.88 -1.55 15.66
CA PHE A 289 3.68 -2.48 14.85
C PHE A 289 5.18 -2.25 15.04
N TYR A 290 5.64 -1.01 14.87
CA TYR A 290 7.06 -0.67 14.97
C TYR A 290 7.63 -0.80 16.39
N GLU A 291 6.79 -0.76 17.43
CA GLU A 291 7.20 -1.07 18.82
C GLU A 291 7.23 -2.58 19.11
N ASN A 292 6.67 -3.42 18.24
CA ASN A 292 6.44 -4.85 18.50
C ASN A 292 6.85 -5.74 17.31
N GLU A 293 8.07 -5.57 16.79
CA GLU A 293 8.69 -6.41 15.74
C GLU A 293 8.52 -7.92 16.01
N TRP A 294 8.56 -8.33 17.28
CA TRP A 294 8.42 -9.74 17.69
C TRP A 294 7.10 -10.39 17.25
N ALA A 295 6.08 -9.60 16.93
CA ALA A 295 4.77 -10.06 16.47
C ALA A 295 4.72 -10.38 14.95
N PHE A 296 5.84 -10.20 14.26
CA PHE A 296 6.00 -10.50 12.84
C PHE A 296 6.99 -11.66 12.65
N ASN A 297 6.94 -12.28 11.47
CA ASN A 297 7.98 -13.17 10.99
C ASN A 297 8.87 -12.35 10.05
N ASP A 298 10.13 -12.20 10.43
CA ASP A 298 11.09 -11.36 9.71
C ASP A 298 11.44 -11.99 8.35
N VAL A 299 11.45 -11.18 7.29
CA VAL A 299 11.79 -11.63 5.94
C VAL A 299 13.13 -11.03 5.58
N VAL A 300 14.16 -11.87 5.55
CA VAL A 300 15.56 -11.43 5.49
C VAL A 300 16.25 -11.76 4.17
N GLU A 301 15.50 -12.33 3.22
CA GLU A 301 16.03 -12.76 1.92
C GLU A 301 15.26 -12.13 0.76
N GLY A 302 16.00 -11.73 -0.27
CA GLY A 302 15.50 -11.15 -1.51
C GLY A 302 15.65 -9.63 -1.57
N PHE A 303 15.07 -9.05 -2.61
CA PHE A 303 15.21 -7.64 -2.96
C PHE A 303 13.97 -7.15 -3.70
N ASN A 304 13.82 -5.83 -3.81
CA ASN A 304 12.96 -5.24 -4.84
C ASN A 304 13.77 -4.77 -6.06
N TYR A 305 13.13 -4.85 -7.23
CA TYR A 305 13.73 -4.53 -8.52
C TYR A 305 12.88 -3.54 -9.29
N GLY A 306 13.52 -2.57 -9.91
CA GLY A 306 12.86 -1.55 -10.72
C GLY A 306 13.89 -0.56 -11.24
N CYS A 307 13.53 0.24 -12.24
CA CYS A 307 14.45 1.19 -12.85
C CYS A 307 15.76 0.55 -13.38
N ASP A 308 15.67 -0.72 -13.81
CA ASP A 308 16.76 -1.61 -14.21
C ASP A 308 17.84 -1.84 -13.12
N VAL A 309 17.43 -1.76 -11.85
CA VAL A 309 18.33 -1.89 -10.70
C VAL A 309 17.74 -2.84 -9.66
N GLU A 310 18.57 -3.74 -9.14
CA GLU A 310 18.35 -4.40 -7.85
C GLU A 310 18.59 -3.37 -6.75
N ALA A 311 17.50 -2.89 -6.15
CA ALA A 311 17.51 -1.60 -5.47
C ALA A 311 17.73 -1.72 -3.96
N PHE A 312 16.76 -2.27 -3.24
CA PHE A 312 16.87 -2.48 -1.81
C PHE A 312 16.81 -3.98 -1.49
N HIS A 313 17.60 -4.40 -0.49
CA HIS A 313 17.62 -5.78 -0.02
C HIS A 313 16.81 -5.89 1.27
N ALA A 314 16.13 -7.03 1.40
CA ALA A 314 15.62 -7.50 2.67
C ALA A 314 16.79 -7.82 3.62
N ASP A 315 16.64 -7.54 4.91
CA ASP A 315 17.67 -7.75 5.93
C ASP A 315 17.00 -7.90 7.30
N ILE A 316 17.78 -8.21 8.34
CA ILE A 316 17.25 -8.41 9.71
C ILE A 316 16.55 -7.13 10.21
N GLY A 317 15.26 -7.30 10.51
CA GLY A 317 14.35 -6.27 10.98
C GLY A 317 13.73 -5.46 9.84
N TRP A 318 13.19 -4.27 10.15
CA TRP A 318 12.55 -3.45 9.11
C TRP A 318 13.47 -3.15 7.91
N ASP A 319 12.95 -3.41 6.71
CA ASP A 319 13.57 -3.07 5.43
C ASP A 319 12.55 -2.42 4.46
N PRO A 320 12.98 -1.66 3.43
CA PRO A 320 12.11 -1.01 2.44
C PRO A 320 11.71 -1.95 1.28
N VAL A 321 11.62 -3.26 1.53
CA VAL A 321 11.12 -4.30 0.62
C VAL A 321 9.90 -4.99 1.24
N THR A 322 10.02 -5.45 2.48
CA THR A 322 9.03 -6.26 3.20
C THR A 322 8.57 -5.67 4.53
N GLY A 323 9.12 -4.52 4.92
CA GLY A 323 8.76 -3.83 6.15
C GLY A 323 9.21 -4.62 7.38
N LEU A 324 8.36 -4.71 8.40
CA LEU A 324 8.62 -5.54 9.59
C LEU A 324 8.44 -7.05 9.33
N GLY A 325 8.20 -7.46 8.08
CA GLY A 325 7.90 -8.84 7.71
C GLY A 325 6.40 -9.18 7.76
N THR A 326 6.09 -10.48 7.87
CA THR A 326 4.71 -10.98 7.75
C THR A 326 3.99 -11.12 9.10
N PRO A 327 2.72 -10.73 9.21
CA PRO A 327 2.01 -10.70 10.49
C PRO A 327 1.75 -12.09 11.05
N ASN A 328 2.18 -12.35 12.30
CA ASN A 328 1.78 -13.55 13.01
C ASN A 328 0.46 -13.30 13.76
N PHE A 329 -0.62 -13.92 13.29
CA PHE A 329 -1.98 -13.69 13.81
C PHE A 329 -2.09 -13.87 15.33
N GLU A 330 -1.56 -14.97 15.87
CA GLU A 330 -1.70 -15.28 17.31
C GLU A 330 -0.94 -14.26 18.17
N LYS A 331 0.27 -13.88 17.73
CA LYS A 331 1.07 -12.86 18.42
C LYS A 331 0.39 -11.49 18.39
N LEU A 332 -0.12 -11.08 17.22
CA LEU A 332 -0.83 -9.81 17.06
C LEU A 332 -2.15 -9.80 17.84
N LEU A 333 -2.91 -10.89 17.82
CA LEU A 333 -4.13 -11.00 18.61
C LEU A 333 -3.83 -10.84 20.10
N LYS A 334 -2.83 -11.56 20.61
CA LYS A 334 -2.40 -11.44 22.02
C LYS A 334 -1.99 -10.00 22.36
N LEU A 335 -1.16 -9.38 21.51
CA LEU A 335 -0.72 -7.99 21.67
C LEU A 335 -1.90 -7.04 21.74
N TYR A 336 -2.76 -7.05 20.70
CA TYR A 336 -3.88 -6.12 20.63
C TYR A 336 -4.92 -6.39 21.70
N MET A 337 -5.13 -7.61 22.18
CA MET A 337 -6.04 -7.86 23.30
C MET A 337 -5.52 -7.28 24.64
N ALA A 338 -4.21 -7.14 24.79
CA ALA A 338 -3.59 -6.54 25.97
C ALA A 338 -3.65 -5.01 25.98
N LEU A 339 -3.70 -4.38 24.80
CA LEU A 339 -3.85 -2.92 24.68
C LEU A 339 -5.25 -2.45 25.13
N PRO A 340 -5.37 -1.22 25.67
CA PRO A 340 -6.63 -0.65 26.15
C PRO A 340 -7.84 -0.90 25.25
#